data_AF-A0A1G7S4Y1-F1
#
_entry.id   AF-A0A1G7S4Y1-F1
#
_cell.length_a   1.000
_cell.length_b   1.000
_cell.length_c   1.000
_cell.angle_alpha   90.00
_cell.angle_beta   90.00
_cell.angle_gamma   90.00
#
_symmetry.space_group_name_H-M   'P 1'
#
loop_
_entity.id
_entity.type
_entity.pdbx_description
1 polymer ?
#
loop_
_entity_poly.entity_id
_entity_poly.type
_entity_poly.pdbx_seq_one_letter_code
_entity_poly.pdbx_strand_id
1 'polypeptide(L)'
;MTENTSIPTYEQFLEYRAVIIKAIATAWHDKAFLKELEAHPVETLKERFGYDYPFKIALKVHSPSAKWTPEINGGWTTQKNNTFTLILPPAPAKKEQYALALASYNSNHIYLMDHHVRPGV
;
A
#
# COMPACT_ATOMS: atom_id res chain seq x y z
N MET A 1 -16.82 8.15 -24.24
CA MET A 1 -15.60 7.58 -23.63
C MET A 1 -15.50 8.15 -22.23
N THR A 2 -16.16 7.52 -21.27
CA THR A 2 -16.09 7.91 -19.86
C THR A 2 -14.86 7.26 -19.27
N GLU A 3 -13.82 8.06 -19.03
CA GLU A 3 -12.67 7.58 -18.27
C GLU A 3 -13.14 7.16 -16.89
N ASN A 4 -12.92 5.90 -16.58
CA ASN A 4 -13.26 5.29 -15.32
C ASN A 4 -12.23 5.81 -14.29
N THR A 5 -12.48 6.99 -13.72
CA THR A 5 -11.77 7.51 -12.55
C THR A 5 -12.11 6.61 -11.36
N SER A 6 -11.54 5.41 -11.32
CA SER A 6 -11.85 4.46 -10.27
C SER A 6 -11.15 4.94 -9.01
N ILE A 7 -11.92 5.47 -8.07
CA ILE A 7 -11.58 5.41 -6.65
C ILE A 7 -11.06 3.98 -6.38
N PRO A 8 -9.99 3.80 -5.58
CA PRO A 8 -9.53 2.48 -5.16
C PRO A 8 -10.71 1.54 -4.91
N THR A 9 -10.80 0.41 -5.62
CA THR A 9 -12.01 -0.40 -5.46
C THR A 9 -12.00 -0.95 -4.04
N TYR A 10 -13.15 -0.89 -3.40
CA TYR A 10 -13.32 -1.43 -2.05
C TYR A 10 -12.87 -2.91 -1.98
N GLU A 11 -13.07 -3.65 -3.07
CA GLU A 11 -12.64 -5.03 -3.26
C GLU A 11 -11.11 -5.19 -3.17
N GLN A 12 -10.32 -4.39 -3.89
CA GLN A 12 -8.85 -4.45 -3.81
C GLN A 12 -8.35 -4.17 -2.39
N PHE A 13 -9.01 -3.27 -1.66
CA PHE A 13 -8.70 -3.02 -0.26
C PHE A 13 -9.09 -4.20 0.65
N LEU A 14 -10.21 -4.88 0.37
CA LEU A 14 -10.60 -6.09 1.10
C LEU A 14 -9.63 -7.25 0.84
N GLU A 15 -9.19 -7.44 -0.40
CA GLU A 15 -8.18 -8.43 -0.78
C GLU A 15 -6.86 -8.18 -0.05
N TYR A 16 -6.40 -6.92 -0.04
CA TYR A 16 -5.23 -6.51 0.74
C TYR A 16 -5.37 -6.92 2.21
N ARG A 17 -6.50 -6.61 2.85
CA ARG A 17 -6.74 -6.97 4.26
C ARG A 17 -6.66 -8.48 4.48
N ALA A 18 -7.27 -9.27 3.60
CA ALA A 18 -7.22 -10.73 3.71
C ALA A 18 -5.79 -11.27 3.56
N VAL A 19 -5.04 -10.76 2.59
CA VAL A 19 -3.65 -11.16 2.33
C VAL A 19 -2.74 -10.79 3.50
N ILE A 20 -2.91 -9.62 4.11
CA ILE A 20 -2.12 -9.22 5.28
C ILE A 20 -2.38 -10.13 6.48
N ILE A 21 -3.64 -10.51 6.76
CA ILE A 21 -3.95 -11.46 7.84
C ILE A 21 -3.30 -12.83 7.57
N LYS A 22 -3.36 -13.30 6.32
CA LYS A 22 -2.70 -14.54 5.90
C LYS A 22 -1.17 -14.46 6.05
N ALA A 23 -0.57 -13.33 5.69
CA ALA A 23 0.86 -13.08 5.84
C ALA A 23 1.27 -13.10 7.32
N ILE A 24 0.51 -12.45 8.19
CA ILE A 24 0.73 -12.46 9.65
C ILE A 24 0.71 -13.90 10.19
N ALA A 25 -0.34 -14.66 9.87
CA ALA A 25 -0.48 -16.05 10.31
C ALA A 25 0.67 -16.93 9.79
N THR A 26 1.11 -16.72 8.54
CA THR A 26 2.24 -17.46 7.96
C THR A 26 3.55 -17.11 8.67
N ALA A 27 3.82 -15.83 8.91
CA ALA A 27 5.03 -15.35 9.57
C ALA A 27 5.18 -15.81 11.03
N TRP A 28 4.08 -16.16 11.70
CA TRP A 28 4.13 -16.76 13.04
C TRP A 28 4.82 -18.12 13.05
N HIS A 29 4.71 -18.89 11.96
CA HIS A 29 5.19 -20.27 11.89
C HIS A 29 6.35 -20.49 10.90
N ASP A 30 6.54 -19.60 9.93
CA ASP A 30 7.60 -19.66 8.91
C ASP A 30 8.55 -18.46 9.05
N LYS A 31 9.74 -18.71 9.63
CA LYS A 31 10.77 -17.68 9.83
C LYS A 31 11.51 -17.32 8.55
N ALA A 32 11.57 -18.22 7.57
CA ALA A 32 12.18 -17.93 6.27
C ALA A 32 11.27 -16.96 5.50
N PHE A 33 9.97 -17.25 5.46
CA PHE A 33 8.96 -16.34 4.92
C PHE A 33 9.01 -14.95 5.57
N LEU A 34 9.12 -14.86 6.90
CA LEU A 34 9.20 -13.56 7.56
C LEU A 34 10.41 -12.75 7.07
N LYS A 35 11.59 -13.39 6.92
CA LYS A 35 12.79 -12.71 6.42
C LYS A 35 12.63 -12.26 4.96
N GLU A 36 12.03 -13.10 4.11
CA GLU A 36 11.71 -12.74 2.72
C GLU A 36 10.74 -11.57 2.66
N LEU A 37 9.67 -11.63 3.46
CA LEU A 37 8.64 -10.59 3.55
C LEU A 37 9.20 -9.26 4.06
N GLU A 38 10.16 -9.27 4.98
CA GLU A 38 10.85 -8.06 5.44
C GLU A 38 11.76 -7.44 4.37
N ALA A 39 12.43 -8.28 3.57
CA ALA A 39 13.36 -7.82 2.54
C ALA A 39 12.64 -7.36 1.25
N HIS A 40 11.64 -8.13 0.80
CA HIS A 40 10.99 -8.03 -0.50
C HIS A 40 9.47 -8.24 -0.37
N PRO A 41 8.74 -7.35 0.30
CA PRO A 41 7.35 -7.62 0.69
C PRO A 41 6.40 -7.79 -0.49
N VAL A 42 6.55 -6.99 -1.55
CA VAL A 42 5.65 -7.08 -2.72
C VAL A 42 5.88 -8.38 -3.48
N GLU A 43 7.14 -8.70 -3.74
CA GLU A 43 7.55 -9.92 -4.44
C GLU A 43 7.15 -11.16 -3.62
N THR A 44 7.42 -11.15 -2.32
CA THR A 44 7.06 -12.25 -1.42
C THR A 44 5.55 -12.51 -1.40
N LEU A 45 4.72 -11.46 -1.33
CA LEU A 45 3.26 -11.64 -1.36
C LEU A 45 2.77 -12.18 -2.72
N LYS A 46 3.40 -11.75 -3.81
CA LYS A 46 3.10 -12.25 -5.16
C LYS A 46 3.49 -13.72 -5.32
N GLU A 47 4.72 -14.09 -4.97
CA GLU A 47 5.22 -15.46 -5.12
C GLU A 47 4.50 -16.43 -4.18
N ARG A 48 4.22 -16.02 -2.94
CA ARG A 48 3.66 -16.91 -1.92
C ARG A 48 2.15 -17.01 -1.97
N PHE A 49 1.46 -15.94 -2.38
CA PHE A 49 -0.01 -15.88 -2.35
C PHE A 49 -0.66 -15.56 -3.69
N GLY A 50 0.12 -15.34 -4.75
CA GLY A 50 -0.41 -14.88 -6.04
C GLY A 50 -1.00 -13.47 -5.97
N TYR A 51 -0.62 -12.68 -4.96
CA TYR A 51 -1.20 -11.36 -4.73
C TYR A 51 -0.41 -10.26 -5.44
N ASP A 52 -1.02 -9.66 -6.46
CA ASP A 52 -0.51 -8.47 -7.11
C ASP A 52 -0.83 -7.23 -6.26
N TYR A 53 0.20 -6.67 -5.61
CA TYR A 53 0.07 -5.49 -4.75
C TYR A 53 -0.42 -4.27 -5.57
N PRO A 54 -1.65 -3.78 -5.35
CA PRO A 54 -2.29 -2.84 -6.26
C PRO A 54 -2.00 -1.38 -5.91
N PHE A 55 -1.19 -1.05 -4.91
CA PHE A 55 -1.04 0.32 -4.44
C PHE A 55 0.22 1.01 -4.97
N LYS A 56 0.13 2.31 -5.25
CA LYS A 56 1.29 3.16 -5.58
C LYS A 56 1.98 3.74 -4.34
N ILE A 57 2.12 2.93 -3.30
CA ILE A 57 2.80 3.30 -2.06
C ILE A 57 3.86 2.26 -1.73
N ALA A 58 4.96 2.67 -1.11
CA ALA A 58 6.00 1.74 -0.69
C ALA A 58 5.46 0.84 0.43
N LEU A 59 5.36 -0.46 0.18
CA LEU A 59 5.11 -1.45 1.22
C LEU A 59 6.45 -1.76 1.91
N LYS A 60 6.53 -1.47 3.21
CA LYS A 60 7.67 -1.82 4.05
C LYS A 60 7.19 -2.67 5.21
N VAL A 61 7.86 -3.78 5.45
CA VAL A 61 7.58 -4.66 6.57
C VAL A 61 8.74 -4.56 7.56
N HIS A 62 8.41 -4.27 8.81
CA HIS A 62 9.38 -4.19 9.90
C HIS A 62 8.84 -5.03 11.06
N SER A 63 9.65 -5.95 11.59
CA SER A 63 9.46 -6.42 12.97
C SER A 63 10.28 -5.51 13.91
N PRO A 64 9.64 -4.67 14.77
CA PRO A 64 9.19 -5.11 16.12
C PRO A 64 7.97 -4.30 16.68
N SER A 65 7.41 -4.52 17.87
CA SER A 65 7.03 -5.71 18.64
C SER A 65 5.56 -5.48 19.03
N ALA A 66 4.63 -5.77 18.13
CA ALA A 66 3.23 -5.71 18.50
C ALA A 66 3.00 -6.71 19.66
N LYS A 67 2.52 -6.23 20.80
CA LYS A 67 2.20 -7.09 21.94
C LYS A 67 0.69 -7.28 21.99
N TRP A 68 0.25 -8.53 22.08
CA TRP A 68 -1.14 -8.84 22.39
C TRP A 68 -1.41 -8.44 23.84
N THR A 69 -2.26 -7.44 24.05
CA THR A 69 -2.57 -6.85 25.37
C THR A 69 -4.08 -6.75 25.60
N PRO A 70 -4.81 -7.88 25.57
CA PRO A 70 -6.26 -7.89 25.61
C PRO A 70 -6.82 -7.28 26.91
N GLU A 71 -6.10 -7.40 28.02
CA GLU A 71 -6.51 -6.86 29.31
C GLU A 71 -6.40 -5.33 29.42
N ILE A 72 -5.59 -4.69 28.57
CA ILE A 72 -5.36 -3.24 28.62
C ILE A 72 -6.25 -2.50 27.62
N ASN A 73 -6.33 -3.01 26.39
CA ASN A 73 -7.03 -2.34 25.30
C ASN A 73 -7.81 -3.29 24.38
N GLY A 74 -8.01 -4.55 24.77
CA GLY A 74 -8.77 -5.52 23.98
C GLY A 74 -8.11 -5.92 22.67
N GLY A 75 -6.80 -5.69 22.48
CA GLY A 75 -6.16 -5.93 21.19
C GLY A 75 -4.63 -5.91 21.16
N TRP A 76 -4.09 -5.61 19.99
CA TRP A 76 -2.65 -5.46 19.76
C TRP A 76 -2.20 -4.03 20.09
N THR A 77 -1.13 -3.91 20.86
CA THR A 77 -0.41 -2.63 21.06
C THR A 77 0.84 -2.61 20.20
N THR A 78 0.94 -1.65 19.27
CA THR A 78 2.12 -1.45 18.42
C THR A 78 2.94 -0.26 18.93
N GLN A 79 4.27 -0.35 18.80
CA GLN A 79 5.18 0.76 19.15
C GLN A 79 5.33 1.77 18.01
N LYS A 80 4.82 1.45 16.81
CA LYS A 80 4.94 2.26 15.61
C LYS A 80 3.59 2.32 14.89
N ASN A 81 3.32 3.47 14.30
CA ASN A 81 2.20 3.68 13.39
C ASN A 81 2.58 3.21 11.98
N ASN A 82 1.60 2.72 11.23
CA ASN A 82 1.74 2.61 9.78
C ASN A 82 1.91 4.01 9.20
N THR A 83 2.83 4.18 8.25
CA THR A 83 3.16 5.49 7.69
C THR A 83 2.86 5.53 6.20
N PHE A 84 2.32 6.65 5.74
CA PHE A 84 2.20 7.00 4.34
C PHE A 84 3.11 8.19 4.08
N THR A 85 3.92 8.14 3.03
CA THR A 85 4.79 9.25 2.64
C THR A 85 4.16 9.98 1.47
N LEU A 86 3.90 11.28 1.65
CA LEU A 86 3.45 12.16 0.58
C LEU A 86 4.67 12.77 -0.13
N ILE A 87 4.66 12.72 -1.46
CA ILE A 87 5.67 13.39 -2.27
C ILE A 87 5.11 14.76 -2.64
N LEU A 88 5.73 15.84 -2.13
CA LEU A 88 5.31 17.20 -2.48
C LEU A 88 6.30 17.75 -3.52
N PRO A 89 5.86 18.02 -4.76
CA PRO A 89 6.73 18.64 -5.74
C PRO A 89 7.01 20.10 -5.34
N PRO A 90 8.22 20.61 -5.62
CA PRO A 90 8.49 22.04 -5.49
C PRO A 90 7.63 22.83 -6.48
N ALA A 91 7.33 24.08 -6.15
CA ALA A 91 6.65 24.96 -7.09
C ALA A 91 7.52 25.17 -8.35
N PRO A 92 6.93 25.19 -9.56
CA PRO A 92 7.66 25.59 -10.77
C PRO A 92 8.26 26.99 -10.64
N ALA A 93 9.32 27.29 -11.39
CA ALA A 93 9.95 28.62 -11.31
C ALA A 93 9.05 29.76 -11.83
N LYS A 94 8.11 29.45 -12.75
CA LYS A 94 7.21 30.42 -13.38
C LYS A 94 5.81 30.31 -12.78
N LYS A 95 5.27 31.41 -12.28
CA LYS A 95 3.97 31.43 -11.59
C LYS A 95 2.81 31.07 -12.51
N GLU A 96 2.93 31.39 -13.79
CA GLU A 96 1.93 31.09 -14.82
C GLU A 96 1.75 29.57 -15.01
N GLN A 97 2.75 28.76 -14.63
CA GLN A 97 2.71 27.31 -14.73
C GLN A 97 2.07 26.62 -13.52
N TYR A 98 1.73 27.36 -12.46
CA TYR A 98 1.27 26.75 -11.20
C TYR A 98 -0.02 25.94 -11.40
N ALA A 99 -1.01 26.52 -12.08
CA ALA A 99 -2.28 25.85 -12.32
C ALA A 99 -2.09 24.57 -13.14
N LEU A 100 -1.26 24.62 -14.19
CA LEU A 100 -0.95 23.46 -15.03
C LEU A 100 -0.18 22.38 -14.25
N ALA A 101 0.81 22.78 -13.43
CA ALA A 101 1.58 21.85 -12.61
C ALA A 101 0.71 21.15 -11.55
N LEU A 102 -0.21 21.88 -10.91
CA LEU A 102 -1.17 21.31 -9.97
C LEU A 102 -2.16 20.37 -10.66
N ALA A 103 -2.70 20.76 -11.82
CA ALA A 103 -3.59 19.90 -12.60
C ALA A 103 -2.90 18.61 -13.06
N SER A 104 -1.64 18.72 -13.52
CA SER A 104 -0.83 17.56 -13.91
C SER A 104 -0.46 16.68 -12.71
N TYR A 105 -0.14 17.27 -11.55
CA TYR A 105 0.08 16.51 -10.34
C TYR A 105 -1.20 15.78 -9.92
N ASN A 106 -2.35 16.45 -9.99
CA ASN A 106 -3.66 15.88 -9.70
C ASN A 106 -3.95 14.68 -10.61
N SER A 107 -3.79 14.81 -11.93
CA SER A 107 -4.08 13.72 -12.87
C SER A 107 -3.17 12.50 -12.71
N ASN A 108 -1.94 12.69 -12.22
CA ASN A 108 -0.92 11.64 -12.18
C ASN A 108 -0.71 10.99 -10.80
N HIS A 109 -1.07 11.67 -9.69
CA HIS A 109 -0.62 11.28 -8.34
C HIS A 109 -1.72 11.17 -7.27
N ILE A 110 -2.99 11.46 -7.57
CA ILE A 110 -4.05 11.38 -6.54
C ILE A 110 -4.63 9.97 -6.36
N TYR A 111 -4.28 9.03 -7.24
CA TYR A 111 -4.77 7.66 -7.15
C TYR A 111 -3.90 6.87 -6.17
N LEU A 112 -4.55 6.27 -5.17
CA LEU A 112 -3.87 5.38 -4.22
C LEU A 112 -3.53 4.02 -4.86
N MET A 113 -4.32 3.59 -5.84
CA MET A 113 -4.14 2.32 -6.54
C MET A 113 -3.48 2.51 -7.91
N ASP A 114 -2.81 1.47 -8.37
CA ASP A 114 -2.33 1.37 -9.73
C ASP A 114 -3.47 0.97 -10.66
N HIS A 115 -3.72 1.80 -11.66
CA HIS A 115 -4.65 1.51 -12.73
C HIS A 115 -3.88 0.79 -13.82
N HIS A 116 -3.78 -0.53 -13.71
CA HIS A 116 -3.59 -1.33 -14.91
C HIS A 116 -4.85 -1.18 -15.75
N VAL A 117 -4.85 -0.24 -16.69
CA VAL A 117 -5.83 -0.26 -17.78
C VAL A 117 -5.59 -1.59 -18.49
N ARG A 118 -6.43 -2.60 -18.23
CA ARG A 118 -6.44 -3.79 -19.06
C ARG A 118 -6.87 -3.32 -20.46
N PRO A 119 -6.05 -3.49 -21.51
CA PRO A 119 -6.49 -3.19 -22.85
C PRO A 119 -7.61 -4.16 -23.20
N GLY A 120 -8.84 -3.66 -23.37
CA GLY A 120 -9.94 -4.37 -24.04
C GLY A 120 -10.64 -5.47 -23.24
N VAL A 121 -11.56 -5.08 -22.35
CA VAL A 121 -12.82 -5.80 -22.13
C VAL A 121 -13.95 -4.77 -22.14
#